data_AF-A0A8T5LEK0-F1
#
_entry.id   AF-A0A8T5LEK0-F1
#
_cell.length_a   1.000
_cell.length_b   1.000
_cell.length_c   1.000
_cell.angle_alpha   90.00
_cell.angle_beta   90.00
_cell.angle_gamma   90.00
#
_symmetry.space_group_name_H-M   'P 1'
#
loop_
_entity.id
_entity.type
_entity.pdbx_description
1 polymer ?
#
loop_
_entity_poly.entity_id
_entity_poly.type
_entity_poly.pdbx_seq_one_letter_code
_entity_poly.pdbx_strand_id
1 'polypeptide(L)'
;MKNKIQISIISILLTLLLILIICNLIYIFSPPTNSESYSTSERTIQTYEDTSNEYMSDEEVVNVYEICLDSEIKSVCVYENIEFIWSKSHESLREGLFFSPTELVKYHGQGVCRDISVFRMAVFKKLNVPAEFVFTKTHVYLKSFEKGNVYELNNEYLFVDDILFIEIK
;
A
#
# COMPACT_ATOMS: atom_id res chain seq x y z
N MET A 1 32.25 42.65 41.49
CA MET A 1 32.00 42.64 40.03
C MET A 1 32.33 41.30 39.37
N LYS A 2 33.47 40.65 39.66
CA LYS A 2 33.84 39.34 39.08
C LYS A 2 32.77 38.23 39.23
N ASN A 3 32.14 38.10 40.41
CA ASN A 3 31.13 37.06 40.63
C ASN A 3 29.85 37.25 39.79
N LYS A 4 29.44 38.51 39.53
CA LYS A 4 28.27 38.78 38.67
C LYS A 4 28.55 38.41 37.21
N ILE A 5 29.78 38.67 36.73
CA ILE A 5 30.21 38.31 35.38
C ILE A 5 30.28 36.78 35.22
N GLN A 6 30.82 36.07 36.22
CA GLN A 6 30.86 34.59 36.20
C GLN A 6 29.46 33.96 36.20
N ILE A 7 28.52 34.49 36.99
CA ILE A 7 27.12 34.01 37.01
C ILE A 7 26.45 34.21 35.64
N SER A 8 26.66 35.37 35.00
CA SER A 8 26.11 35.62 33.66
C SER A 8 26.67 34.68 32.59
N ILE A 9 27.97 34.35 32.63
CA ILE A 9 28.59 33.43 31.66
C ILE A 9 28.02 32.00 31.84
N ILE A 10 27.91 31.55 33.10
CA ILE A 10 27.35 30.22 33.42
C ILE A 10 25.89 30.13 32.94
N SER A 11 25.10 31.19 33.15
CA SER A 11 23.71 31.23 32.68
C SER A 11 23.61 31.13 31.16
N ILE A 12 24.46 31.84 30.41
CA ILE A 12 24.45 31.80 28.93
C ILE A 12 24.81 30.39 28.43
N LEU A 13 25.82 29.76 29.03
CA LEU A 13 26.24 28.39 28.69
C LEU A 13 25.14 27.37 28.95
N LEU A 14 24.42 27.49 30.08
CA LEU A 14 23.27 26.62 30.40
C LEU A 14 22.14 26.79 29.39
N THR A 15 21.83 28.02 28.98
CA THR A 15 20.79 28.28 27.98
C THR A 15 21.16 27.69 26.62
N LEU A 16 22.41 27.84 26.18
CA LEU A 16 22.90 27.24 24.94
C LEU A 16 22.81 25.70 24.98
N LEU A 17 23.20 25.09 26.10
CA LEU A 17 23.07 23.64 26.30
C LEU A 17 21.61 23.19 26.21
N LEU A 18 20.69 23.93 26.82
CA LEU A 18 19.26 23.63 26.80
C LEU A 18 18.69 23.68 25.37
N ILE A 19 19.04 24.72 24.59
CA ILE A 19 18.63 24.84 23.19
C ILE A 19 19.13 23.64 22.39
N LEU A 20 20.37 23.23 22.61
CA LEU A 20 20.99 22.12 21.89
C LEU A 20 20.32 20.78 22.21
N ILE A 21 19.92 20.56 23.46
CA ILE A 21 19.13 19.38 23.87
C ILE A 21 17.76 19.40 23.19
N ILE A 22 17.06 20.55 23.19
CA ILE A 22 15.75 20.67 22.55
C ILE A 22 15.83 20.41 21.05
N CYS A 23 16.84 20.95 20.35
CA CYS A 23 17.05 20.69 18.93
C CYS A 23 17.30 19.21 18.62
N ASN A 24 18.06 18.51 19.47
CA ASN A 24 18.29 17.07 19.30
C ASN A 24 17.03 16.25 19.57
N LEU A 25 16.24 16.61 20.59
CA LEU A 25 14.95 15.96 20.84
C LEU A 25 14.00 16.16 19.65
N ILE A 26 13.91 17.39 19.12
CA ILE A 26 13.12 17.65 17.91
C ILE A 26 13.64 16.81 16.75
N TYR A 27 14.95 16.70 16.53
CA TYR A 27 15.50 15.89 15.44
C TYR A 27 15.18 14.39 15.58
N ILE A 28 15.33 13.83 16.79
CA ILE A 28 15.09 12.39 17.06
C ILE A 28 13.60 12.04 16.97
N PHE A 29 12.73 12.94 17.43
CA PHE A 29 11.29 12.72 17.49
C PHE A 29 10.52 13.39 16.33
N SER A 30 11.20 14.08 15.41
CA SER A 30 10.58 14.54 14.18
C SER A 30 10.26 13.31 13.35
N PRO A 31 8.98 13.09 12.98
CA PRO A 31 8.66 12.05 12.04
C PRO A 31 9.47 12.29 10.75
N PRO A 32 9.94 11.22 10.08
CA PRO A 32 10.66 11.37 8.83
C PRO A 32 9.81 12.21 7.87
N THR A 33 10.37 13.33 7.38
CA THR A 33 9.70 14.29 6.49
C THR A 33 9.43 13.76 5.07
N ASN A 34 9.41 12.44 4.90
CA ASN A 34 9.24 11.80 3.60
C ASN A 34 8.03 10.86 3.62
N SER A 35 6.86 11.38 3.97
CA SER A 35 5.64 10.92 3.31
C SER A 35 5.23 12.03 2.37
N GLU A 36 5.75 12.03 1.14
CA GLU A 36 5.10 12.81 0.06
C GLU A 36 3.66 12.31 0.02
N SER A 37 2.71 13.09 0.56
CA SER A 37 1.29 12.77 0.49
C SER A 37 0.89 12.92 -0.98
N TYR A 38 0.98 11.82 -1.74
CA TYR A 38 0.58 11.81 -3.12
C TYR A 38 -0.94 11.88 -3.18
N SER A 39 -1.49 13.04 -3.53
CA SER A 39 -2.94 13.21 -3.68
C SER A 39 -3.36 12.62 -5.02
N THR A 40 -3.90 11.40 -4.99
CA THR A 40 -4.55 10.81 -6.16
C THR A 40 -5.87 11.53 -6.43
N SER A 41 -6.17 11.81 -7.69
CA SER A 41 -7.43 12.47 -8.03
C SER A 41 -8.62 11.55 -7.73
N GLU A 42 -9.74 12.10 -7.24
CA GLU A 42 -10.98 11.33 -7.02
C GLU A 42 -11.42 10.59 -8.29
N ARG A 43 -11.21 11.20 -9.46
CA ARG A 43 -11.50 10.59 -10.76
C ARG A 43 -10.70 9.31 -10.98
N THR A 44 -9.43 9.29 -10.59
CA THR A 44 -8.58 8.10 -10.71
C THR A 44 -9.10 6.98 -9.81
N ILE A 45 -9.44 7.29 -8.57
CA ILE A 45 -10.02 6.32 -7.62
C ILE A 45 -11.31 5.75 -8.21
N GLN A 46 -12.20 6.62 -8.70
CA GLN A 46 -13.46 6.20 -9.31
C GLN A 46 -13.26 5.28 -10.51
N THR A 47 -12.28 5.56 -11.38
CA THR A 47 -11.96 4.66 -12.50
C THR A 47 -11.57 3.27 -12.02
N TYR A 48 -10.73 3.15 -10.98
CA TYR A 48 -10.35 1.84 -10.45
C TYR A 48 -11.54 1.10 -9.80
N GLU A 49 -12.39 1.84 -9.10
CA GLU A 49 -13.62 1.32 -8.53
C GLU A 49 -14.60 0.82 -9.60
N ASP A 50 -14.83 1.61 -10.65
CA ASP A 50 -15.72 1.26 -11.76
C ASP A 50 -15.19 0.04 -12.52
N THR A 51 -13.91 0.01 -12.85
CA THR A 51 -13.29 -1.12 -13.55
C THR A 51 -13.32 -2.39 -12.70
N SER A 52 -13.05 -2.31 -11.40
CA SER A 52 -13.16 -3.49 -10.53
C SER A 52 -14.60 -3.99 -10.38
N ASN A 53 -15.61 -3.11 -10.41
CA ASN A 53 -17.02 -3.50 -10.46
C ASN A 53 -17.36 -4.22 -11.77
N GLU A 54 -16.90 -3.70 -12.90
CA GLU A 54 -17.10 -4.31 -14.22
C GLU A 54 -16.55 -5.74 -14.26
N TYR A 55 -15.40 -5.99 -13.63
CA TYR A 55 -14.74 -7.30 -13.65
C TYR A 55 -15.25 -8.30 -12.63
N MET A 56 -16.22 -7.96 -11.77
CA MET A 56 -16.77 -8.88 -10.74
C MET A 56 -17.39 -10.18 -11.32
N SER A 57 -17.74 -10.19 -12.60
CA SER A 57 -18.27 -11.34 -13.33
C SER A 57 -17.29 -11.96 -14.33
N ASP A 58 -16.04 -11.50 -14.39
CA ASP A 58 -14.99 -12.15 -15.19
C ASP A 58 -14.77 -13.58 -14.67
N GLU A 59 -14.54 -14.53 -15.58
CA GLU A 59 -14.39 -15.95 -15.27
C GLU A 59 -13.29 -16.19 -14.23
N GLU A 60 -12.15 -15.51 -14.36
CA GLU A 60 -11.03 -15.69 -13.43
C GLU A 60 -11.32 -15.09 -12.06
N VAL A 61 -12.16 -14.04 -11.98
CA VAL A 61 -12.65 -13.51 -10.71
C VAL A 61 -13.57 -14.50 -10.02
N VAL A 62 -14.45 -15.17 -10.77
CA VAL A 62 -15.33 -16.21 -10.25
C VAL A 62 -14.51 -17.39 -9.74
N ASN A 63 -13.51 -17.85 -10.50
CA ASN A 63 -12.64 -18.96 -10.12
C ASN A 63 -11.95 -18.72 -8.77
N VAL A 64 -11.30 -17.56 -8.60
CA VAL A 64 -10.62 -17.25 -7.33
C VAL A 64 -11.62 -17.05 -6.19
N TYR A 65 -12.77 -16.43 -6.46
CA TYR A 65 -13.84 -16.32 -5.48
C TYR A 65 -14.29 -17.69 -4.94
N GLU A 66 -14.50 -18.67 -5.82
CA GLU A 66 -14.93 -20.01 -5.43
C GLU A 66 -13.87 -20.72 -4.56
N ILE A 67 -12.58 -20.55 -4.89
CA ILE A 67 -11.47 -21.09 -4.08
C ILE A 67 -11.42 -20.44 -2.70
N CYS A 68 -11.60 -19.12 -2.63
CA CYS A 68 -11.41 -18.36 -1.39
C CYS A 68 -12.66 -18.19 -0.54
N LEU A 69 -13.83 -18.64 -1.00
CA LEU A 69 -15.11 -18.45 -0.31
C LEU A 69 -15.08 -18.96 1.14
N ASP A 70 -14.53 -20.15 1.32
CA ASP A 70 -14.45 -20.85 2.61
C ASP A 70 -13.12 -20.65 3.34
N SER A 71 -12.23 -19.79 2.82
CA SER A 71 -10.96 -19.49 3.48
C SER A 71 -11.20 -18.82 4.83
N GLU A 72 -10.41 -19.23 5.83
CA GLU A 72 -10.41 -18.60 7.15
C GLU A 72 -9.97 -17.14 7.07
N ILE A 73 -8.97 -16.84 6.24
CA ILE A 73 -8.48 -15.48 5.97
C ILE A 73 -8.53 -15.29 4.45
N LYS A 74 -9.55 -14.57 3.99
CA LYS A 74 -9.81 -14.38 2.56
C LYS A 74 -8.72 -13.51 1.93
N SER A 75 -8.21 -12.53 2.66
CA SER A 75 -7.11 -11.66 2.20
C SER A 75 -5.86 -12.44 1.81
N VAL A 76 -5.45 -13.40 2.64
CA VAL A 76 -4.32 -14.28 2.35
C VAL A 76 -4.62 -15.17 1.14
N CYS A 77 -5.80 -15.80 1.11
CA CYS A 77 -6.18 -16.66 -0.02
C CYS A 77 -6.20 -15.92 -1.36
N VAL A 78 -6.78 -14.71 -1.39
CA VAL A 78 -6.81 -13.87 -2.60
C VAL A 78 -5.40 -13.50 -3.03
N TYR A 79 -4.51 -13.19 -2.09
CA TYR A 79 -3.11 -12.90 -2.40
C TYR A 79 -2.41 -14.10 -3.07
N GLU A 80 -2.55 -15.29 -2.47
CA GLU A 80 -1.88 -16.53 -2.90
C GLU A 80 -2.44 -17.11 -4.20
N ASN A 81 -3.73 -16.94 -4.49
CA ASN A 81 -4.35 -17.44 -5.73
C ASN A 81 -4.29 -16.43 -6.87
N ILE A 82 -3.70 -15.26 -6.60
CA ILE A 82 -3.52 -14.17 -7.55
C ILE A 82 -2.02 -13.80 -7.51
N GLU A 83 -1.19 -14.80 -7.85
CA GLU A 83 0.26 -14.66 -8.01
C GLU A 83 0.57 -13.96 -9.34
N PHE A 84 1.01 -12.72 -9.25
CA PHE A 84 1.41 -11.94 -10.42
C PHE A 84 2.86 -11.46 -10.30
N ILE A 85 3.58 -11.58 -11.41
CA ILE A 85 4.92 -11.03 -11.60
C ILE A 85 4.77 -9.66 -12.25
N TRP A 86 5.26 -8.62 -11.58
CA TRP A 86 5.30 -7.29 -12.18
C TRP A 86 6.18 -7.29 -13.43
N SER A 87 5.67 -6.73 -14.52
CA SER A 87 6.36 -6.70 -15.80
C SER A 87 6.23 -5.35 -16.50
N LYS A 88 7.31 -4.55 -16.47
CA LYS A 88 7.35 -3.23 -17.12
C LYS A 88 7.04 -3.28 -18.62
N SER A 89 7.39 -4.38 -19.30
CA SER A 89 7.13 -4.52 -20.73
C SER A 89 5.64 -4.53 -21.08
N HIS A 90 4.77 -4.85 -20.10
CA HIS A 90 3.32 -4.84 -20.28
C HIS A 90 2.70 -3.45 -20.08
N GLU A 91 3.42 -2.51 -19.44
CA GLU A 91 3.00 -1.11 -19.29
C GLU A 91 2.79 -0.45 -20.67
N SER A 92 3.70 -0.71 -21.62
CA SER A 92 3.64 -0.17 -22.98
C SER A 92 2.61 -0.83 -23.89
N LEU A 93 2.07 -2.00 -23.52
CA LEU A 93 1.11 -2.72 -24.37
C LEU A 93 -0.28 -2.06 -24.34
N ARG A 94 -0.61 -1.36 -23.25
CA ARG A 94 -1.89 -0.68 -23.06
C ARG A 94 -1.74 0.59 -22.21
N GLU A 95 -1.20 1.64 -22.83
CA GLU A 95 -1.20 2.97 -22.23
C GLU A 95 -2.65 3.40 -21.92
N GLY A 96 -2.94 3.58 -20.63
CA GLY A 96 -4.24 4.09 -20.17
C GLY A 96 -5.42 3.10 -20.16
N LEU A 97 -5.24 1.83 -20.55
CA LEU A 97 -6.30 0.81 -20.50
C LEU A 97 -5.92 -0.34 -19.56
N PHE A 98 -6.89 -0.81 -18.77
CA PHE A 98 -6.72 -1.97 -17.89
C PHE A 98 -6.73 -3.28 -18.70
N PHE A 99 -5.97 -4.26 -18.24
CA PHE A 99 -6.17 -5.66 -18.66
C PHE A 99 -7.29 -6.27 -17.83
N SER A 100 -8.19 -7.03 -18.46
CA SER A 100 -9.15 -7.84 -17.72
C SER A 100 -8.44 -8.98 -16.96
N PRO A 101 -9.06 -9.54 -15.91
CA PRO A 101 -8.53 -10.72 -15.22
C PRO A 101 -8.21 -11.89 -16.16
N THR A 102 -9.14 -12.23 -17.06
CA THR A 102 -8.90 -13.23 -18.12
C THR A 102 -7.70 -12.87 -19.01
N GLU A 103 -7.52 -11.60 -19.38
CA GLU A 103 -6.35 -11.16 -20.17
C GLU A 103 -5.06 -11.33 -19.36
N LEU A 104 -5.04 -10.92 -18.09
CA LEU A 104 -3.90 -11.04 -17.20
C LEU A 104 -3.44 -12.49 -17.01
N VAL A 105 -4.38 -13.42 -16.83
CA VAL A 105 -4.07 -14.85 -16.71
C VAL A 105 -3.50 -15.42 -18.02
N LYS A 106 -4.00 -14.98 -19.18
CA LYS A 106 -3.43 -15.35 -20.50
C LYS A 106 -1.97 -14.92 -20.65
N TYR A 107 -1.55 -13.85 -19.98
CA TYR A 107 -0.15 -13.41 -19.93
C TYR A 107 0.65 -14.06 -18.78
N HIS A 108 0.22 -15.23 -18.29
CA HIS A 108 0.90 -15.99 -17.25
C HIS A 108 1.16 -15.21 -15.96
N GLY A 109 0.19 -14.39 -15.56
CA GLY A 109 0.41 -13.62 -14.35
C GLY A 109 1.33 -12.41 -14.56
N GLN A 110 1.53 -11.92 -15.79
CA GLN A 110 2.36 -10.74 -16.03
C GLN A 110 1.52 -9.49 -16.29
N GLY A 111 1.72 -8.46 -15.47
CA GLY A 111 0.98 -7.21 -15.59
C GLY A 111 1.65 -6.07 -14.82
N VAL A 112 0.97 -4.92 -14.75
CA VAL A 112 1.39 -3.80 -13.90
C VAL A 112 0.51 -3.70 -12.66
N CYS A 113 1.00 -2.99 -11.64
CA CYS A 113 0.39 -2.87 -10.30
C CYS A 113 -1.09 -2.50 -10.32
N ARG A 114 -1.45 -1.63 -11.28
CA ARG A 114 -2.82 -1.21 -11.54
C ARG A 114 -3.75 -2.38 -11.83
N ASP A 115 -3.38 -3.21 -12.79
CA ASP A 115 -4.28 -4.26 -13.29
C ASP A 115 -4.46 -5.36 -12.24
N ILE A 116 -3.37 -5.70 -11.55
CA ILE A 116 -3.36 -6.67 -10.43
C ILE A 116 -4.24 -6.17 -9.27
N SER A 117 -4.10 -4.90 -8.90
CA SER A 117 -4.92 -4.30 -7.84
C SER A 117 -6.40 -4.31 -8.20
N VAL A 118 -6.75 -4.01 -9.46
CA VAL A 118 -8.14 -4.06 -9.92
C VAL A 118 -8.71 -5.47 -9.90
N PHE A 119 -7.93 -6.47 -10.31
CA PHE A 119 -8.35 -7.87 -10.24
C PHE A 119 -8.60 -8.29 -8.78
N ARG A 120 -7.62 -8.07 -7.88
CA ARG A 120 -7.79 -8.38 -6.45
C ARG A 120 -9.01 -7.67 -5.84
N MET A 121 -9.26 -6.41 -6.21
CA MET A 121 -10.42 -5.65 -5.75
C MET A 121 -11.73 -6.28 -6.23
N ALA A 122 -11.80 -6.70 -7.49
CA ALA A 122 -12.99 -7.37 -8.03
C ALA A 122 -13.33 -8.65 -7.25
N VAL A 123 -12.31 -9.44 -6.87
CA VAL A 123 -12.48 -10.64 -6.03
C VAL A 123 -12.93 -10.26 -4.62
N PHE A 124 -12.32 -9.26 -3.98
CA PHE A 124 -12.74 -8.79 -2.65
C PHE A 124 -14.18 -8.29 -2.60
N LYS A 125 -14.59 -7.51 -3.60
CA LYS A 125 -15.98 -7.06 -3.74
C LYS A 125 -16.94 -8.25 -3.83
N LYS A 126 -16.59 -9.27 -4.61
CA LYS A 126 -17.40 -10.49 -4.74
C LYS A 126 -17.47 -11.31 -3.44
N LEU A 127 -16.37 -11.36 -2.70
CA LEU A 127 -16.28 -11.99 -1.38
C LEU A 127 -16.91 -11.17 -0.24
N ASN A 128 -17.36 -9.93 -0.51
CA ASN A 128 -17.79 -8.96 0.48
C ASN A 128 -16.74 -8.68 1.57
N VAL A 129 -15.46 -8.66 1.18
CA VAL A 129 -14.34 -8.28 2.05
C VAL A 129 -14.09 -6.78 1.87
N PRO A 130 -14.14 -5.96 2.93
CA PRO A 130 -13.80 -4.55 2.84
C PRO A 130 -12.35 -4.37 2.42
N ALA A 131 -12.13 -3.60 1.35
CA ALA A 131 -10.81 -3.26 0.86
C ALA A 131 -10.80 -1.87 0.23
N GLU A 132 -9.62 -1.24 0.17
CA GLU A 132 -9.41 0.06 -0.45
C GLU A 132 -8.13 0.07 -1.29
N PHE A 133 -8.13 0.89 -2.35
CA PHE A 133 -6.93 1.17 -3.12
C PHE A 133 -6.02 2.14 -2.37
N VAL A 134 -4.74 1.80 -2.28
CA VAL A 134 -3.71 2.71 -1.78
C VAL A 134 -2.78 3.09 -2.90
N PHE A 135 -2.62 4.39 -3.10
CA PHE A 135 -1.83 4.96 -4.18
C PHE A 135 -0.56 5.61 -3.63
N THR A 136 0.56 5.29 -4.27
CA THR A 136 1.82 5.99 -4.10
C THR A 136 2.23 6.61 -5.43
N LYS A 137 3.35 7.34 -5.44
CA LYS A 137 3.86 8.00 -6.65
C LYS A 137 4.13 7.05 -7.82
N THR A 138 4.46 5.79 -7.54
CA THR A 138 4.91 4.81 -8.54
C THR A 138 4.18 3.48 -8.46
N HIS A 139 3.25 3.34 -7.53
CA HIS A 139 2.64 2.05 -7.22
C HIS A 139 1.19 2.23 -6.77
N VAL A 140 0.39 1.20 -7.00
CA VAL A 140 -0.97 1.08 -6.47
C VAL A 140 -1.12 -0.35 -6.00
N TYR A 141 -1.72 -0.51 -4.82
CA TYR A 141 -1.94 -1.78 -4.15
C TYR A 141 -3.24 -1.72 -3.36
N LEU A 142 -3.58 -2.81 -2.65
CA LEU A 142 -4.78 -2.87 -1.82
C LEU A 142 -4.45 -3.02 -0.34
N LYS A 143 -5.29 -2.40 0.50
CA LYS A 143 -5.45 -2.77 1.90
C LYS A 143 -6.81 -3.41 2.08
N SER A 144 -6.85 -4.54 2.77
CA SER A 144 -8.11 -5.20 3.13
C SER A 144 -8.22 -5.32 4.65
N PHE A 145 -9.46 -5.30 5.13
CA PHE A 145 -9.78 -5.20 6.55
C PHE A 145 -10.58 -6.43 6.96
N GLU A 146 -9.95 -7.35 7.67
CA GLU A 146 -10.55 -8.63 8.04
C GLU A 146 -10.15 -9.00 9.47
N LYS A 147 -11.14 -9.41 10.29
CA LYS A 147 -10.94 -9.86 11.69
C LYS A 147 -10.16 -8.90 12.59
N GLY A 148 -10.22 -7.59 12.31
CA GLY A 148 -9.53 -6.57 13.10
C GLY A 148 -8.07 -6.32 12.70
N ASN A 149 -7.56 -7.02 11.69
CA ASN A 149 -6.23 -6.81 11.14
C ASN A 149 -6.32 -6.07 9.79
N VAL A 150 -5.23 -5.39 9.43
CA VAL A 150 -5.04 -4.78 8.11
C VAL A 150 -4.06 -5.62 7.31
N TYR A 151 -4.51 -6.11 6.16
CA TYR A 151 -3.67 -6.85 5.22
C TYR A 151 -3.30 -5.94 4.07
N GLU A 152 -2.01 -5.69 3.88
CA GLU A 152 -1.47 -4.92 2.76
C GLU A 152 -1.01 -5.89 1.67
N LEU A 153 -1.78 -5.94 0.57
CA LEU A 153 -1.55 -6.80 -0.58
C LEU A 153 -0.73 -6.04 -1.63
N ASN A 154 0.56 -5.89 -1.38
CA ASN A 154 1.48 -5.42 -2.41
C ASN A 154 1.65 -6.52 -3.48
N ASN A 155 2.21 -6.21 -4.63
CA ASN A 155 2.51 -7.26 -5.61
C ASN A 155 3.62 -8.20 -5.14
N GLU A 156 4.61 -7.68 -4.43
CA GLU A 156 5.83 -8.44 -4.07
C GLU A 156 5.72 -9.12 -2.70
N TYR A 157 4.90 -8.56 -1.81
CA TYR A 157 4.79 -8.99 -0.42
C TYR A 157 3.37 -8.82 0.14
N LEU A 158 3.09 -9.55 1.21
CA LEU A 158 1.91 -9.41 2.05
C LEU A 158 2.34 -8.99 3.46
N PHE A 159 1.84 -7.85 3.96
CA PHE A 159 1.99 -7.45 5.36
C PHE A 159 0.68 -7.64 6.13
N VAL A 160 0.79 -7.96 7.42
CA VAL A 160 -0.30 -7.97 8.40
C VAL A 160 0.11 -7.06 9.56
N ASP A 161 -0.61 -5.96 9.78
CA ASP A 161 -0.31 -4.98 10.84
C ASP A 161 1.18 -4.58 10.90
N ASP A 162 1.75 -4.22 9.75
CA ASP A 162 3.17 -3.86 9.54
C ASP A 162 4.19 -5.00 9.75
N ILE A 163 3.74 -6.25 9.89
CA ILE A 163 4.59 -7.45 9.97
C ILE A 163 4.57 -8.20 8.62
N LEU A 164 5.75 -8.46 8.04
CA LEU A 164 5.85 -9.21 6.78
C LEU A 164 5.35 -10.64 6.99
N PHE A 165 4.36 -11.05 6.21
CA PHE A 165 3.69 -12.34 6.31
C PHE A 165 4.10 -13.30 5.20
N ILE A 166 4.12 -12.84 3.94
CA ILE A 166 4.54 -13.61 2.75
C ILE A 166 5.42 -12.72 1.85
N GLU A 167 6.46 -13.31 1.25
CA GLU A 167 7.33 -12.71 0.24
C GLU A 167 7.37 -13.63 -1.00
N ILE A 168 7.13 -13.07 -2.19
CA ILE A 168 7.23 -13.80 -3.45
C ILE A 168 8.69 -13.78 -3.93
N LYS A 169 9.25 -14.96 -4.24
CA LYS A 169 10.65 -15.14 -4.70
C LYS A 169 10.80 -15.08 -6.22
#